data_AF-A0A238ZRL6-F1
#
_entry.id   AF-A0A238ZRL6-F1
#
_cell.length_a   1.000
_cell.length_b   1.000
_cell.length_c   1.000
_cell.angle_alpha   90.00
_cell.angle_beta   90.00
_cell.angle_gamma   90.00
#
_symmetry.space_group_name_H-M   'P 1'
#
loop_
_entity.id
_entity.type
_entity.pdbx_description
1 polymer ?
#
loop_
_entity_poly.entity_id
_entity_poly.type
_entity_poly.pdbx_seq_one_letter_code
_entity_poly.pdbx_strand_id
1 'polypeptide(L)'
;MPDHVHVLFLQNPQKSISDLIKQIKGSSSHFMNREELILEKFAWQTGYASFSVSESQLAVVYNYIKNQKQHHLKKNGQEEFDEFVKLHRLGNDQ
;
A
#
# COMPACT_ATOMS: atom_id res chain seq x y z
N MET A 1 10.77 -3.25 0.91
CA MET A 1 10.34 -3.33 -0.49
C MET A 1 11.17 -4.38 -1.21
N PRO A 2 10.69 -5.62 -1.17
CA PRO A 2 10.18 -6.11 -2.45
C PRO A 2 8.73 -6.62 -2.46
N ASP A 3 8.04 -6.67 -1.33
CA ASP A 3 6.79 -7.43 -1.17
C ASP A 3 5.50 -6.58 -1.09
N HIS A 4 5.59 -5.25 -0.98
CA HIS A 4 4.43 -4.35 -0.96
C HIS A 4 4.76 -2.97 -1.56
N VAL A 5 3.71 -2.16 -1.77
CA VAL A 5 3.78 -0.82 -2.37
C VAL A 5 2.94 0.16 -1.58
N HIS A 6 3.45 1.37 -1.37
CA HIS A 6 2.70 2.51 -0.84
C HIS A 6 2.38 3.50 -1.96
N VAL A 7 1.14 4.00 -2.00
CA VAL A 7 0.68 4.97 -2.99
C VAL A 7 -0.05 6.11 -2.29
N LEU A 8 0.34 7.35 -2.60
CA LEU A 8 -0.34 8.57 -2.19
C LEU A 8 -0.94 9.22 -3.42
N PHE A 9 -2.25 9.45 -3.42
CA PHE A 9 -2.98 9.98 -4.56
C PHE A 9 -4.23 10.75 -4.09
N LEU A 10 -4.74 11.62 -4.96
CA LEU A 10 -6.03 12.27 -4.75
C LEU A 10 -7.16 11.34 -5.21
N GLN A 11 -8.06 10.99 -4.30
CA GLN A 11 -9.18 10.10 -4.60
C GLN A 11 -10.36 10.87 -5.19
N ASN A 12 -10.92 10.37 -6.30
CA ASN A 12 -12.22 10.83 -6.78
C ASN A 12 -13.32 10.39 -5.80
N PRO A 13 -14.09 11.31 -5.20
CA PRO A 13 -15.10 10.98 -4.19
C PRO A 13 -16.27 10.15 -4.74
N GLN A 14 -16.45 10.10 -6.07
CA GLN A 14 -17.47 9.27 -6.72
C GLN A 14 -17.05 7.81 -6.89
N LYS A 15 -15.81 7.45 -6.55
CA LYS A 15 -15.28 6.08 -6.66
C LYS A 15 -14.95 5.56 -5.27
N SER A 16 -15.42 4.35 -4.98
CA SER A 16 -15.06 3.67 -3.75
C SER A 16 -13.57 3.29 -3.78
N ILE A 17 -12.92 3.29 -2.61
CA ILE A 17 -11.53 2.84 -2.51
C ILE A 17 -11.38 1.37 -2.92
N SER A 18 -12.38 0.54 -2.60
CA SER A 18 -12.41 -0.87 -2.99
C SER A 18 -12.41 -1.08 -4.50
N ASP A 19 -13.19 -0.27 -5.25
CA ASP A 19 -13.21 -0.37 -6.71
C ASP A 19 -11.88 0.05 -7.31
N LEU A 20 -11.29 1.13 -6.80
CA LEU A 20 -10.01 1.62 -7.26
C LEU A 20 -8.90 0.58 -7.02
N ILE A 21 -8.83 0.01 -5.82
CA ILE A 21 -7.83 -1.01 -5.47
C ILE A 21 -8.05 -2.29 -6.28
N LYS A 22 -9.30 -2.70 -6.52
CA LYS A 22 -9.61 -3.83 -7.41
C LYS A 22 -9.05 -3.59 -8.82
N GLN A 23 -9.23 -2.40 -9.38
CA GLN A 23 -8.71 -2.05 -10.71
C GLN A 23 -7.18 -2.01 -10.73
N ILE A 24 -6.54 -1.37 -9.75
CA ILE A 24 -5.08 -1.29 -9.66
C ILE A 24 -4.48 -2.69 -9.55
N LYS A 25 -4.96 -3.51 -8.61
CA LYS A 25 -4.44 -4.86 -8.40
C LYS A 25 -4.71 -5.78 -9.59
N GLY A 26 -5.93 -5.74 -10.14
CA GLY A 26 -6.31 -6.56 -11.27
C GLY A 26 -5.54 -6.22 -12.56
N SER A 27 -5.47 -4.94 -12.91
CA SER A 27 -4.78 -4.49 -14.13
C SER A 27 -3.28 -4.73 -14.06
N SER A 28 -2.63 -4.44 -12.93
CA SER A 28 -1.20 -4.70 -12.74
C SER A 28 -0.88 -6.20 -12.72
N SER A 29 -1.67 -7.03 -12.04
CA SER A 29 -1.52 -8.48 -12.11
C SER A 29 -1.69 -9.00 -13.53
N HIS A 30 -2.70 -8.54 -14.26
CA HIS A 30 -2.92 -8.97 -15.64
C HIS A 30 -1.74 -8.57 -16.53
N PHE A 31 -1.29 -7.31 -16.45
CA PHE A 31 -0.17 -6.80 -17.23
C PHE A 31 1.13 -7.56 -16.94
N MET A 32 1.52 -7.69 -15.67
CA MET A 32 2.79 -8.35 -15.33
C MET A 32 2.83 -9.83 -15.72
N ASN A 33 1.69 -10.53 -15.60
CA ASN A 33 1.59 -11.92 -16.04
C ASN A 33 1.56 -12.05 -17.56
N ARG A 34 0.93 -11.10 -18.27
CA ARG A 34 0.86 -11.10 -19.74
C ARG A 34 2.21 -10.82 -20.37
N GLU A 35 2.97 -9.90 -19.80
CA GLU A 35 4.31 -9.52 -20.30
C GLU A 35 5.43 -10.40 -19.71
N GLU A 36 5.09 -11.45 -18.93
CA GLU A 36 6.03 -12.40 -18.33
C GLU A 36 7.20 -11.72 -17.59
N LEU A 37 6.91 -10.63 -16.87
CA LEU A 37 7.96 -9.81 -16.22
C LEU A 37 8.67 -10.53 -15.06
N ILE A 38 8.07 -11.61 -14.56
CA ILE A 38 8.64 -12.49 -13.54
C ILE A 38 8.37 -13.96 -13.92
N LEU A 39 9.21 -14.88 -13.42
CA LEU A 39 9.12 -16.31 -13.73
C LEU A 39 7.85 -16.97 -13.18
N GLU A 40 7.32 -16.45 -12.09
CA GLU A 40 6.15 -16.99 -11.41
C GLU A 40 4.89 -16.18 -11.77
N LYS A 41 3.71 -16.75 -11.48
CA LYS A 41 2.47 -16.00 -11.65
C LYS A 41 2.36 -14.93 -10.57
N PHE A 42 2.44 -13.67 -10.97
CA PHE A 42 2.27 -12.54 -10.07
C PHE A 42 0.83 -12.48 -9.53
N ALA A 43 0.70 -12.38 -8.21
CA ALA A 43 -0.56 -12.08 -7.54
C ALA A 43 -0.31 -11.15 -6.35
N TRP A 44 -1.25 -10.24 -6.13
CA TRP A 44 -1.29 -9.46 -4.88
C TRP A 44 -1.91 -10.29 -3.76
N GLN A 45 -1.55 -9.98 -2.51
CA GLN A 45 -2.31 -10.42 -1.33
C GLN A 45 -3.80 -10.06 -1.44
N THR A 46 -4.70 -10.80 -0.78
CA THR A 46 -6.15 -10.54 -0.87
C THR A 46 -6.53 -9.14 -0.38
N GLY A 47 -6.02 -8.71 0.76
CA GLY A 47 -6.37 -7.44 1.41
C GLY A 47 -5.67 -6.20 0.85
N TYR A 48 -5.96 -5.07 1.48
CA TYR A 48 -5.27 -3.79 1.33
C TYR A 48 -5.50 -2.94 2.59
N ALA A 49 -4.64 -1.96 2.81
CA ALA A 49 -4.85 -0.92 3.83
C ALA A 49 -4.99 0.43 3.13
N SER A 50 -5.94 1.25 3.58
CA SER A 50 -6.14 2.60 3.06
C SER A 50 -6.40 3.57 4.19
N PHE A 51 -5.75 4.73 4.14
CA PHE A 51 -5.83 5.75 5.18
C PHE A 51 -6.00 7.12 4.54
N SER A 52 -6.92 7.92 5.08
CA SER A 52 -7.08 9.32 4.69
C SER A 52 -5.93 10.15 5.27
N VAL A 53 -5.41 11.07 4.46
CA VAL A 53 -4.32 11.97 4.86
C VAL A 53 -4.85 13.40 4.85
N SER A 54 -4.77 14.06 6.00
CA SER A 54 -5.05 15.50 6.09
C SER A 54 -4.02 16.29 5.29
N GLU A 55 -4.45 17.40 4.68
CA GLU A 55 -3.57 18.26 3.86
C GLU A 55 -2.33 18.72 4.63
N SER A 56 -2.46 19.05 5.92
CA SER A 56 -1.35 19.44 6.80
C SER A 56 -0.29 18.34 6.99
N GLN A 57 -0.64 17.08 6.73
CA GLN A 57 0.25 15.92 6.84
C GLN A 57 0.80 15.48 5.47
N LEU A 58 0.41 16.14 4.38
CA LEU A 58 0.78 15.72 3.02
C LEU A 58 2.30 15.62 2.85
N ALA A 59 3.05 16.64 3.28
CA ALA A 59 4.50 16.65 3.15
C ALA A 59 5.17 15.55 3.99
N VAL A 60 4.64 15.26 5.17
CA VAL A 60 5.14 14.20 6.06
C VAL A 60 4.94 12.83 5.40
N VAL A 61 3.73 12.54 4.92
CA VAL A 61 3.39 11.25 4.28
C VAL A 61 4.13 11.09 2.94
N TYR A 62 4.25 12.15 2.15
CA TYR A 62 5.04 12.12 0.92
C TYR A 62 6.50 11.73 1.20
N ASN A 63 7.13 12.39 2.17
CA ASN A 63 8.52 12.09 2.54
C ASN A 63 8.67 10.70 3.13
N TYR A 64 7.69 10.22 3.90
CA TYR A 64 7.65 8.84 4.37
C TYR A 64 7.70 7.84 3.21
N ILE A 65 6.77 7.94 2.26
CA ILE A 65 6.69 7.04 1.08
C ILE A 65 7.96 7.12 0.23
N LYS A 66 8.47 8.33 -0.01
CA LYS A 66 9.71 8.54 -0.80
C LYS A 66 10.91 7.81 -0.20
N ASN A 67 10.99 7.74 1.13
CA ASN A 67 12.11 7.15 1.84
C ASN A 67 11.91 5.66 2.18
N GLN A 68 10.80 5.04 1.79
CA GLN A 68 10.49 3.66 2.17
C GLN A 68 11.56 2.64 1.74
N LYS A 69 12.20 2.83 0.58
CA LYS A 69 13.31 1.94 0.16
C LYS A 69 14.44 1.89 1.20
N GLN A 70 14.77 3.03 1.80
CA GLN A 70 15.81 3.13 2.84
C GLN A 70 15.30 2.61 4.19
N HIS A 71 14.04 2.88 4.52
CA HIS A 71 13.39 2.36 5.73
C HIS A 71 13.42 0.83 5.76
N HIS A 72 13.13 0.18 4.63
CA HIS A 72 13.12 -1.27 4.52
C HIS A 72 14.48 -1.96 4.54
N LEU A 73 15.59 -1.21 4.59
CA LEU A 73 16.89 -1.80 4.91
C LEU A 73 16.97 -2.25 6.38
N LYS A 74 16.08 -1.72 7.24
CA LYS A 74 16.11 -1.95 8.68
C LYS A 74 14.82 -2.55 9.23
N LYS A 75 13.74 -2.58 8.43
CA LYS A 75 12.40 -2.95 8.89
C LYS A 75 11.57 -3.61 7.78
N ASN A 76 10.93 -4.73 8.05
CA ASN A 76 10.08 -5.42 7.07
C ASN A 76 8.63 -4.87 7.08
N GLY A 77 7.84 -5.28 6.09
CA GLY A 77 6.46 -4.79 5.93
C GLY A 77 5.52 -5.22 7.06
N GLN A 78 5.71 -6.40 7.66
CA GLN A 78 4.90 -6.86 8.79
C GLN A 78 5.14 -5.99 10.04
N GLU A 79 6.41 -5.74 10.35
CA GLU A 79 6.78 -4.84 11.46
C GLU A 79 6.23 -3.42 11.26
N GLU A 80 6.17 -2.95 10.00
CA GLU A 80 5.55 -1.68 9.66
C GLU A 80 4.05 -1.68 9.94
N PHE A 81 3.35 -2.71 9.46
CA PHE A 81 1.92 -2.86 9.68
C PHE A 81 1.59 -2.94 11.18
N ASP A 82 2.35 -3.72 11.95
CA ASP A 82 2.13 -3.91 13.39
C ASP A 82 2.32 -2.59 14.16
N GLU A 83 3.36 -1.83 13.85
CA GLU A 83 3.56 -0.49 14.43
C GLU A 83 2.43 0.47 14.05
N PHE A 84 1.93 0.39 12.82
CA PHE A 84 0.82 1.21 12.35
C PHE A 84 -0.47 0.89 13.10
N VAL A 85 -0.81 -0.39 13.25
CA VAL A 85 -1.95 -0.86 14.03
C VAL A 85 -1.85 -0.39 15.48
N LYS A 86 -0.67 -0.49 16.08
CA LYS A 86 -0.41 -0.03 17.45
C LYS A 86 -0.56 1.49 17.59
N LEU A 87 0.03 2.27 16.67
CA LEU A 87 -0.01 3.73 16.67
C LEU A 87 -1.44 4.25 16.60
N HIS A 88 -2.26 3.61 15.76
CA HIS A 88 -3.65 3.99 15.54
C HIS A 88 -4.65 3.25 16.44
N ARG A 89 -4.16 2.44 17.38
CA ARG A 89 -4.96 1.64 18.32
C ARG A 89 -6.00 0.73 17.64
N LEU A 90 -5.68 0.25 16.44
CA LEU A 90 -6.56 -0.61 15.63
C LEU A 90 -6.54 -2.08 16.08
N GLY A 91 -5.84 -2.41 17.18
CA GLY A 91 -5.61 -3.78 17.65
C GLY A 91 -6.35 -4.19 18.92
N ASN A 92 -7.21 -3.34 19.50
CA ASN A 92 -7.87 -3.60 20.79
C ASN A 92 -9.41 -3.67 20.75
N ASP A 93 -10.02 -3.81 19.57
CA ASP A 93 -11.47 -4.00 19.45
C ASP A 93 -11.79 -5.45 19.02
N GLN A 94 -11.72 -6.36 19.99
CA GLN A 94 -12.55 -7.58 20.07
C GLN A 94 -13.04 -7.75 21.50
#